data_AF-A0A1V6UXY6-F1
#
_entry.id   AF-A0A1V6UXY6-F1
#
_cell.length_a   1.000
_cell.length_b   1.000
_cell.length_c   1.000
_cell.angle_alpha   90.00
_cell.angle_beta   90.00
_cell.angle_gamma   90.00
#
_symmetry.space_group_name_H-M   'P 1'
#
loop_
_entity.id
_entity.type
_entity.pdbx_description
1 polymer ?
#
loop_
_entity_poly.entity_id
_entity_poly.type
_entity_poly.pdbx_seq_one_letter_code
_entity_poly.pdbx_strand_id
1 'polypeptide(L)'
;MDPFAKLPTEIILLILESCCDFTSLDGLQQISSRAEQAFNTSYKAIAEHVLRKCSLTSEGLHNEFTLLASIESTKYTPIALLERLDRLSGGAVRPISISATNSLAAVRQAVSTAAKVHLTACACLQHLFDRLESAKPRRPIAPAAEIIERMHGELPGFDGETSQFAIDPPSWIETHRTHRGLWDLELFRHIYNAASTHWSWSSRELDFFTEQYVEWCRLEWGLEGIRTISECVVDLCSTEPTDVSHRFPFLIAIPSPATLKLQVCWSLPAAPIDIQVDLIWGRRRSMAKGRNEVFRYYNALGGGDKGPNNPLWKLDFRAFRRLGIPLWEGWRF
;
A
#
# COMPACT_ATOMS: atom_id res chain seq x y z
N MET A 1 -3.82 -5.23 35.10
CA MET A 1 -5.27 -5.45 35.32
C MET A 1 -5.90 -5.45 33.94
N ASP A 2 -6.73 -6.45 33.60
CA ASP A 2 -7.38 -6.50 32.28
C ASP A 2 -8.36 -5.32 32.13
N PRO A 3 -8.22 -4.45 31.10
CA PRO A 3 -9.06 -3.26 30.94
C PRO A 3 -10.55 -3.58 30.77
N PHE A 4 -10.89 -4.80 30.33
CA PHE A 4 -12.26 -5.25 30.11
C PHE A 4 -12.78 -6.14 31.24
N ALA A 5 -12.04 -6.29 32.35
CA ALA A 5 -12.36 -7.21 33.45
C ALA A 5 -13.79 -7.03 34.01
N LYS A 6 -14.31 -5.79 34.01
CA LYS A 6 -15.64 -5.47 34.57
C LYS A 6 -16.76 -5.37 33.53
N LEU A 7 -16.44 -5.48 32.25
CA LEU A 7 -17.42 -5.30 31.17
C LEU A 7 -18.12 -6.63 30.83
N PRO A 8 -19.43 -6.63 30.53
CA PRO A 8 -20.09 -7.78 29.94
C PRO A 8 -19.52 -8.10 28.54
N THR A 9 -19.57 -9.37 28.13
CA THR A 9 -19.01 -9.80 26.82
C THR A 9 -19.69 -9.10 25.64
N GLU A 10 -20.97 -8.79 25.75
CA GLU A 10 -21.76 -8.06 24.75
C GLU A 10 -21.20 -6.65 24.52
N ILE A 11 -20.76 -5.98 25.58
CA ILE A 11 -20.13 -4.65 25.48
C ILE A 11 -18.75 -4.77 24.85
N ILE A 12 -17.99 -5.82 25.16
CA ILE A 12 -16.68 -6.07 24.53
C ILE A 12 -16.86 -6.30 23.02
N LEU A 13 -17.84 -7.09 22.60
CA LEU A 13 -18.16 -7.31 21.19
C LEU A 13 -18.48 -6.00 20.47
N LEU A 14 -19.32 -5.14 21.06
CA LEU A 14 -19.64 -3.83 20.50
C LEU A 14 -18.40 -2.92 20.36
N ILE A 15 -17.47 -2.98 21.31
CA ILE A 15 -16.20 -2.23 21.24
C ILE A 15 -15.35 -2.74 20.07
N LEU A 16 -15.20 -4.07 19.93
CA LEU A 16 -14.44 -4.67 18.84
C LEU A 16 -15.05 -4.35 17.47
N GLU A 17 -16.36 -4.45 17.33
CA GLU A 17 -17.11 -4.08 16.11
C GLU A 17 -17.09 -2.57 15.82
N SER A 18 -16.70 -1.75 16.81
CA SER A 18 -16.58 -0.30 16.68
C SER A 18 -15.19 0.18 16.27
N CYS A 19 -14.21 -0.72 16.16
CA CYS A 19 -12.89 -0.37 15.64
C CYS A 19 -13.00 0.15 14.20
N CYS A 20 -12.34 1.28 13.92
CA CYS A 20 -12.29 1.90 12.59
C CYS A 20 -11.06 1.47 11.78
N ASP A 21 -10.15 0.71 12.39
CA ASP A 21 -8.92 0.25 11.78
C ASP A 21 -8.45 -1.07 12.41
N PHE A 22 -7.54 -1.77 11.74
CA PHE A 22 -7.05 -3.07 12.18
C PHE A 22 -6.00 -2.99 13.29
N THR A 23 -5.32 -1.85 13.45
CA THR A 23 -4.34 -1.64 14.52
C THR A 23 -5.02 -1.61 15.88
N SER A 24 -6.15 -0.90 15.96
CA SER A 24 -7.03 -0.88 17.14
C SER A 24 -7.55 -2.28 17.44
N LEU A 25 -8.07 -2.99 16.43
CA LEU A 25 -8.61 -4.34 16.61
C LEU A 25 -7.54 -5.35 17.07
N ASP A 26 -6.36 -5.34 16.46
CA ASP A 26 -5.24 -6.21 16.80
C ASP A 26 -4.68 -5.86 18.18
N GLY A 27 -4.47 -4.57 18.46
CA GLY A 27 -3.99 -4.08 19.75
C GLY A 27 -4.92 -4.45 20.91
N LEU A 28 -6.24 -4.31 20.75
CA LEU A 28 -7.21 -4.70 21.78
C LEU A 28 -7.13 -6.19 22.15
N GLN A 29 -6.94 -7.06 21.16
CA GLN A 29 -6.75 -8.50 21.39
C GLN A 29 -5.44 -8.78 22.12
N GLN A 30 -4.36 -8.06 21.82
CA GLN A 30 -3.06 -8.26 22.46
C GLN A 30 -3.04 -7.80 23.93
N ILE A 31 -3.79 -6.76 24.30
CA ILE A 31 -3.77 -6.19 25.65
C ILE A 31 -4.82 -6.79 26.60
N SER A 32 -5.79 -7.56 26.10
CA SER A 32 -6.87 -8.14 26.90
C SER A 32 -7.25 -9.54 26.42
N SER A 33 -7.10 -10.53 27.31
CA SER A 33 -7.53 -11.90 27.04
C SER A 33 -9.05 -12.01 26.92
N ARG A 34 -9.82 -11.13 27.59
CA ARG A 34 -11.28 -11.07 27.41
C ARG A 34 -11.66 -10.55 26.03
N ALA A 35 -10.96 -9.55 25.51
CA ALA A 35 -11.15 -9.07 24.14
C ALA A 35 -10.77 -10.15 23.12
N GLU A 36 -9.65 -10.86 23.34
CA GLU A 36 -9.25 -11.99 22.51
C GLU A 36 -10.33 -13.10 22.50
N GLN A 37 -10.85 -13.48 23.67
CA GLN A 37 -11.91 -14.48 23.77
C GLN A 37 -13.19 -14.06 23.04
N ALA A 38 -13.62 -12.81 23.21
CA ALA A 38 -14.78 -12.26 22.51
C ALA A 38 -14.56 -12.26 20.98
N PHE A 39 -13.36 -11.89 20.53
CA PHE A 39 -12.99 -12.00 19.12
C PHE A 39 -13.10 -13.45 18.64
N ASN A 40 -12.58 -14.42 19.38
CA ASN A 40 -12.57 -15.83 18.97
C ASN A 40 -13.98 -16.40 18.75
N THR A 41 -14.96 -15.93 19.51
CA THR A 41 -16.36 -16.36 19.36
C THR A 41 -17.01 -15.82 18.08
N SER A 42 -16.65 -14.59 17.66
CA SER A 42 -17.34 -13.87 16.57
C SER A 42 -16.39 -13.27 15.52
N TYR A 43 -15.22 -13.89 15.33
CA TYR A 43 -14.10 -13.32 14.57
C TYR A 43 -14.46 -12.87 13.15
N LYS A 44 -15.31 -13.63 12.44
CA LYS A 44 -15.75 -13.28 11.09
C LYS A 44 -16.63 -12.03 11.10
N ALA A 45 -17.64 -12.00 11.97
CA ALA A 45 -18.57 -10.89 12.07
C ALA A 45 -17.85 -9.61 12.49
N ILE A 46 -16.93 -9.70 13.46
CA ILE A 46 -16.13 -8.56 13.92
C ILE A 46 -15.21 -8.07 12.79
N ALA A 47 -14.44 -8.96 12.16
CA ALA A 47 -13.53 -8.57 11.08
C ALA A 47 -14.28 -7.97 9.89
N GLU A 48 -15.46 -8.49 9.52
CA GLU A 48 -16.30 -7.88 8.50
C GLU A 48 -16.84 -6.50 8.89
N HIS A 49 -17.23 -6.29 10.16
CA HIS A 49 -17.64 -4.97 10.65
C HIS A 49 -16.50 -3.95 10.54
N VAL A 50 -15.30 -4.33 10.97
CA VAL A 50 -14.11 -3.47 10.86
C VAL A 50 -13.73 -3.23 9.39
N LEU A 51 -13.81 -4.25 8.53
CA LEU A 51 -13.65 -4.09 7.09
C LEU A 51 -14.64 -3.07 6.51
N ARG A 52 -15.90 -3.04 6.97
CA ARG A 52 -16.90 -2.07 6.49
C ARG A 52 -16.67 -0.65 7.01
N LYS A 53 -16.13 -0.50 8.22
CA LYS A 53 -15.87 0.80 8.86
C LYS A 53 -14.54 1.44 8.46
N CYS A 54 -13.55 0.63 8.10
CA CYS A 54 -12.23 1.11 7.70
C CYS A 54 -12.32 1.95 6.43
N SER A 55 -11.84 3.19 6.48
CA SER A 55 -11.96 4.12 5.34
C SER A 55 -11.14 3.68 4.12
N LEU A 56 -10.13 2.84 4.29
CA LEU A 56 -9.25 2.40 3.20
C LEU A 56 -9.74 1.15 2.47
N THR A 57 -10.67 0.39 3.04
CA THR A 57 -11.16 -0.86 2.43
C THR A 57 -12.18 -0.61 1.32
N SER A 58 -12.72 0.62 1.23
CA SER A 58 -13.78 1.00 0.30
C SER A 58 -13.36 0.99 -1.18
N GLU A 59 -12.08 0.86 -1.50
CA GLU A 59 -11.56 0.84 -2.88
C GLU A 59 -10.70 -0.39 -3.21
N GLY A 60 -11.08 -1.53 -2.66
CA GLY A 60 -10.54 -2.81 -3.07
C GLY A 60 -9.78 -3.53 -1.98
N LEU A 61 -9.10 -2.81 -1.05
CA LEU A 61 -8.18 -3.40 -0.05
C LEU A 61 -8.78 -4.52 0.85
N HIS A 62 -10.11 -4.64 0.91
CA HIS A 62 -10.77 -5.78 1.55
C HIS A 62 -10.59 -7.10 0.78
N ASN A 63 -10.34 -7.05 -0.53
CA ASN A 63 -10.08 -8.19 -1.38
C ASN A 63 -8.74 -8.84 -1.04
N GLU A 64 -7.74 -8.01 -0.73
CA GLU A 64 -6.39 -8.37 -0.33
C GLU A 64 -6.45 -9.05 1.03
N PHE A 65 -7.18 -8.45 1.99
CA PHE A 65 -7.45 -9.08 3.28
C PHE A 65 -8.10 -10.46 3.13
N THR A 66 -9.17 -10.55 2.33
CA THR A 66 -9.91 -11.81 2.16
C THR A 66 -9.15 -12.83 1.31
N LEU A 67 -8.24 -12.39 0.43
CA LEU A 67 -7.33 -13.26 -0.32
C LEU A 67 -6.30 -13.86 0.62
N LEU A 68 -5.70 -13.03 1.46
CA LEU A 68 -4.76 -13.47 2.49
C LEU A 68 -5.41 -14.54 3.40
N ALA A 69 -6.60 -14.25 3.94
CA ALA A 69 -7.33 -15.22 4.77
C ALA A 69 -7.66 -16.53 4.02
N SER A 70 -7.84 -16.47 2.70
CA SER A 70 -8.03 -17.66 1.85
C SER A 70 -6.75 -18.46 1.66
N ILE A 71 -5.61 -17.81 1.40
CA ILE A 71 -4.31 -18.48 1.19
C ILE A 71 -3.89 -19.30 2.41
N GLU A 72 -4.19 -18.80 3.61
CA GLU A 72 -3.96 -19.52 4.87
C GLU A 72 -4.86 -20.75 5.07
N SER A 73 -5.82 -21.00 4.16
CA SER A 73 -6.63 -22.21 4.17
C SER A 73 -5.95 -23.34 3.42
N THR A 74 -5.84 -24.52 4.06
CA THR A 74 -5.32 -25.74 3.42
C THR A 74 -6.14 -26.21 2.21
N LYS A 75 -7.37 -25.71 2.05
CA LYS A 75 -8.26 -26.03 0.92
C LYS A 75 -8.08 -25.08 -0.26
N TYR A 76 -7.30 -24.01 -0.12
CA TYR A 76 -7.12 -23.03 -1.19
C TYR A 76 -6.11 -23.54 -2.21
N THR A 77 -6.51 -23.53 -3.48
CA THR A 77 -5.75 -24.14 -4.57
C THR A 77 -5.07 -23.09 -5.45
N PRO A 78 -3.97 -23.45 -6.13
CA PRO A 78 -3.36 -22.63 -7.19
C PRO A 78 -4.36 -22.11 -8.22
N ILE A 79 -5.30 -22.95 -8.66
CA ILE A 79 -6.31 -22.57 -9.66
C ILE A 79 -7.24 -21.49 -9.09
N ALA A 80 -7.70 -21.64 -7.84
CA ALA A 80 -8.53 -20.65 -7.17
C ALA A 80 -7.79 -19.33 -6.89
N LEU A 81 -6.45 -19.36 -6.76
CA LEU A 81 -5.62 -18.15 -6.71
C LEU A 81 -5.63 -17.45 -8.06
N LEU A 82 -5.30 -18.14 -9.14
CA LEU A 82 -5.20 -17.55 -10.48
C LEU A 82 -6.55 -16.96 -10.94
N GLU A 83 -7.64 -17.70 -10.74
CA GLU A 83 -9.00 -17.17 -11.02
C GLU A 83 -9.32 -15.92 -10.20
N ARG A 84 -8.81 -15.84 -8.97
CA ARG A 84 -9.08 -14.70 -8.10
C ARG A 84 -8.26 -13.49 -8.53
N LEU A 85 -6.99 -13.66 -8.85
CA LEU A 85 -6.12 -12.59 -9.37
C LEU A 85 -6.65 -12.04 -10.70
N ASP A 86 -7.07 -12.90 -11.62
CA ASP A 86 -7.67 -12.50 -12.89
C ASP A 86 -8.93 -11.64 -12.69
N ARG A 87 -9.80 -12.04 -11.75
CA ARG A 87 -11.00 -11.27 -11.41
C ARG A 87 -10.71 -9.94 -10.70
N LEU A 88 -9.61 -9.82 -9.96
CA LEU A 88 -9.20 -8.56 -9.34
C LEU A 88 -8.78 -7.53 -10.38
N SER A 89 -8.08 -7.99 -11.42
CA SER A 89 -7.70 -7.18 -12.59
C SER A 89 -8.93 -6.59 -13.32
N GLY A 90 -10.07 -7.27 -13.28
CA GLY A 90 -11.34 -6.82 -13.89
C GLY A 90 -12.08 -5.69 -13.15
N GLY A 91 -11.58 -5.20 -12.02
CA GLY A 91 -12.16 -4.04 -11.31
C GLY A 91 -13.51 -4.28 -10.63
N ALA A 92 -13.99 -5.53 -10.57
CA ALA A 92 -15.24 -5.87 -9.91
C ALA A 92 -15.09 -5.77 -8.38
N VAL A 93 -15.72 -4.75 -7.77
CA VAL A 93 -15.79 -4.62 -6.31
C VAL A 93 -16.68 -5.74 -5.76
N ARG A 94 -16.09 -6.60 -4.91
CA ARG A 94 -16.84 -7.67 -4.24
C ARG A 94 -17.50 -7.14 -2.98
N PRO A 95 -18.63 -7.75 -2.56
CA PRO A 95 -19.13 -7.51 -1.22
C PRO A 95 -18.10 -8.00 -0.19
N ILE A 96 -17.96 -7.24 0.89
CA ILE A 96 -17.15 -7.62 2.05
C ILE A 96 -17.80 -8.86 2.68
N SER A 97 -17.16 -10.02 2.48
CA SER A 97 -17.56 -11.29 3.06
C SER A 97 -16.34 -12.18 3.30
N ILE A 98 -16.23 -12.69 4.52
CA ILE A 98 -15.23 -13.69 4.90
C ILE A 98 -15.83 -15.07 4.64
N SER A 99 -15.09 -15.93 3.94
CA SER A 99 -15.58 -17.26 3.56
C SER A 99 -15.92 -18.10 4.79
N ALA A 100 -16.98 -18.90 4.68
CA ALA A 100 -17.32 -19.93 5.66
C ALA A 100 -16.15 -20.89 5.92
N THR A 101 -15.27 -21.09 4.94
CA THR A 101 -14.09 -21.97 5.05
C THR A 101 -12.87 -21.32 5.72
N ASN A 102 -12.84 -20.00 5.92
CA ASN A 102 -11.73 -19.36 6.62
C ASN A 102 -11.77 -19.72 8.11
N SER A 103 -10.63 -20.14 8.66
CA SER A 103 -10.46 -20.48 10.06
C SER A 103 -10.20 -19.24 10.93
N LEU A 104 -10.34 -19.38 12.24
CA LEU A 104 -9.97 -18.33 13.21
C LEU A 104 -8.51 -17.89 13.04
N ALA A 105 -7.60 -18.84 12.90
CA ALA A 105 -6.17 -18.55 12.73
C ALA A 105 -5.91 -17.73 11.45
N ALA A 106 -6.55 -18.09 10.33
CA ALA A 106 -6.42 -17.37 9.08
C ALA A 106 -6.93 -15.92 9.16
N VAL A 107 -8.09 -15.71 9.80
CA VAL A 107 -8.66 -14.36 9.96
C VAL A 107 -7.83 -13.53 10.94
N ARG A 108 -7.34 -14.13 12.03
CA ARG A 108 -6.46 -13.44 12.98
C ARG A 108 -5.15 -13.03 12.30
N GLN A 109 -4.54 -13.92 11.52
CA GLN A 109 -3.35 -13.59 10.73
C GLN A 109 -3.62 -12.43 9.77
N ALA A 110 -4.77 -12.42 9.09
CA ALA A 110 -5.15 -11.31 8.21
C ALA A 110 -5.34 -9.98 8.98
N VAL A 111 -5.92 -10.01 10.18
CA VAL A 111 -6.04 -8.84 11.07
C VAL A 111 -4.66 -8.31 11.48
N SER A 112 -3.76 -9.18 11.95
CA SER A 112 -2.42 -8.77 12.34
C SER A 112 -1.58 -8.27 11.16
N THR A 113 -1.72 -8.89 9.97
CA THR A 113 -1.08 -8.39 8.75
C THR A 113 -1.65 -7.03 8.35
N ALA A 114 -2.96 -6.80 8.46
CA ALA A 114 -3.56 -5.50 8.17
C ALA A 114 -3.08 -4.40 9.14
N ALA A 115 -2.96 -4.72 10.44
CA ALA A 115 -2.38 -3.82 11.44
C ALA A 115 -0.91 -3.48 11.12
N LYS A 116 -0.12 -4.50 10.76
CA LYS A 116 1.26 -4.34 10.32
C LYS A 116 1.39 -3.44 9.09
N VAL A 117 0.55 -3.66 8.08
CA VAL A 117 0.50 -2.81 6.88
C VAL A 117 0.19 -1.38 7.25
N HIS A 118 -0.78 -1.14 8.14
CA HIS A 118 -1.13 0.22 8.56
C HIS A 118 -0.01 0.94 9.31
N LEU A 119 0.60 0.29 10.31
CA LEU A 119 1.72 0.85 11.06
C LEU A 119 2.92 1.15 10.15
N THR A 120 3.22 0.23 9.23
CA THR A 120 4.30 0.43 8.25
C THR A 120 3.97 1.57 7.29
N ALA A 121 2.71 1.69 6.86
CA ALA A 121 2.28 2.79 5.99
C ALA A 121 2.45 4.15 6.66
N CYS A 122 2.09 4.27 7.94
CA CYS A 122 2.27 5.49 8.71
C CYS A 122 3.76 5.89 8.80
N ALA A 123 4.64 4.92 9.11
CA ALA A 123 6.08 5.14 9.13
C ALA A 123 6.61 5.53 7.74
N CYS A 124 6.20 4.84 6.67
CA CYS A 124 6.60 5.15 5.30
C CYS A 124 6.22 6.57 4.89
N LEU A 125 4.97 6.96 5.15
CA LEU A 125 4.49 8.29 4.79
C LEU A 125 5.25 9.36 5.56
N GLN A 126 5.36 9.25 6.89
CA GLN A 126 6.12 10.22 7.70
C GLN A 126 7.57 10.33 7.21
N HIS A 127 8.23 9.21 6.93
CA HIS A 127 9.61 9.23 6.42
C HIS A 127 9.73 9.94 5.06
N LEU A 128 8.81 9.67 4.14
CA LEU A 128 8.82 10.33 2.83
C LEU A 128 8.46 11.82 2.95
N PHE A 129 7.58 12.19 3.89
CA PHE A 129 7.30 13.59 4.23
C PHE A 129 8.55 14.32 4.71
N ASP A 130 9.26 13.76 5.69
CA ASP A 130 10.48 14.37 6.24
C ASP A 130 11.54 14.60 5.15
N ARG A 131 11.64 13.66 4.20
CA ARG A 131 12.55 13.77 3.05
C ARG A 131 12.12 14.84 2.07
N LEU A 132 10.82 14.90 1.76
CA LEU A 132 10.28 15.91 0.85
C LEU A 132 10.48 17.31 1.43
N GLU A 133 10.21 17.50 2.72
CA GLU A 133 10.44 18.75 3.44
C GLU A 133 11.92 19.14 3.42
N SER A 134 12.81 18.18 3.71
CA SER A 134 14.25 18.39 3.71
C SER A 134 14.81 18.75 2.33
N ALA A 135 14.20 18.25 1.25
CA ALA A 135 14.64 18.50 -0.11
C ALA A 135 14.38 19.93 -0.60
N LYS A 136 13.50 20.70 0.07
CA LYS A 136 13.09 22.06 -0.29
C LYS A 136 12.84 22.23 -1.80
N PRO A 137 11.88 21.50 -2.38
CA PRO A 137 11.71 21.47 -3.83
C PRO A 137 11.39 22.86 -4.38
N ARG A 138 11.97 23.17 -5.54
CA ARG A 138 11.80 24.47 -6.19
C ARG A 138 10.93 24.32 -7.43
N ARG A 139 10.04 25.28 -7.62
CA ARG A 139 9.24 25.37 -8.84
C ARG A 139 10.00 26.23 -9.85
N PRO A 140 10.26 25.73 -11.07
CA PRO A 140 10.89 26.53 -12.11
C PRO A 140 9.99 27.70 -12.52
N ILE A 141 10.57 28.90 -12.60
CA ILE A 141 9.88 30.12 -13.06
C ILE A 141 10.21 30.31 -14.55
N ALA A 142 9.72 29.40 -15.39
CA ALA A 142 9.91 29.49 -16.84
C ALA A 142 8.74 28.84 -17.57
N PRO A 143 8.42 29.27 -18.82
CA PRO A 143 7.47 28.56 -19.67
C PRO A 143 7.87 27.09 -19.85
N ALA A 144 6.90 26.19 -19.97
CA ALA A 144 7.17 24.74 -20.09
C ALA A 144 8.12 24.39 -21.24
N ALA A 145 8.06 25.13 -22.36
CA ALA A 145 8.98 24.96 -23.49
C ALA A 145 10.44 25.25 -23.10
N GLU A 146 10.69 26.36 -22.39
CA GLU A 146 12.03 26.71 -21.90
C GLU A 146 12.53 25.73 -20.84
N ILE A 147 11.64 25.21 -19.99
CA ILE A 147 12.01 24.17 -19.00
C ILE A 147 12.51 22.92 -19.73
N ILE A 148 11.83 22.53 -20.82
CA ILE A 148 12.21 21.36 -21.62
C ILE A 148 13.56 21.59 -22.31
N GLU A 149 13.77 22.74 -22.96
CA GLU A 149 15.06 23.12 -23.59
C GLU A 149 16.21 23.17 -22.56
N ARG A 150 15.95 23.73 -21.36
CA ARG A 150 16.91 23.72 -20.23
C ARG A 150 17.21 22.32 -19.73
N MET A 151 16.20 21.45 -19.61
CA MET A 151 16.41 20.04 -19.23
C MET A 151 17.21 19.27 -20.30
N HIS A 152 17.19 19.72 -21.55
CA HIS A 152 18.06 19.19 -22.61
C HIS A 152 19.51 19.71 -22.53
N GLY A 153 19.81 20.57 -21.55
CA GLY A 153 21.14 21.16 -21.35
C GLY A 153 21.46 22.30 -22.31
N GLU A 154 20.47 22.82 -23.03
CA GLU A 154 20.66 23.88 -24.04
C GLU A 154 20.75 25.28 -23.41
N LEU A 155 20.41 25.41 -22.11
CA LEU A 155 20.37 26.66 -21.36
C LEU A 155 20.84 26.45 -19.90
N PRO A 156 21.43 27.47 -19.23
CA PRO A 156 21.89 27.37 -17.85
C PRO A 156 20.75 27.19 -16.83
N GLY A 157 21.11 26.78 -15.61
CA GLY A 157 20.21 26.28 -14.56
C GLY A 157 19.04 27.21 -14.14
N PHE A 158 18.15 26.67 -13.32
CA PHE A 158 16.92 27.36 -12.92
C PHE A 158 17.16 28.42 -11.84
N ASP A 159 16.62 29.61 -12.05
CA ASP A 159 16.06 30.40 -10.96
C ASP A 159 14.68 29.81 -10.63
N GLY A 160 14.55 29.29 -9.42
CA GLY A 160 13.34 28.62 -8.96
C GLY A 160 12.86 29.26 -7.68
N GLU A 161 11.56 29.56 -7.63
CA GLU A 161 10.92 29.95 -6.39
C GLU A 161 10.83 28.71 -5.49
N THR A 162 11.10 28.92 -4.20
CA THR A 162 10.92 27.84 -3.22
C THR A 162 9.42 27.60 -3.13
N SER A 163 8.97 26.42 -3.56
CA SER A 163 7.56 26.07 -3.39
C SER A 163 7.36 25.72 -1.92
N GLN A 164 6.55 26.51 -1.21
CA GLN A 164 6.06 26.09 0.11
C GLN A 164 4.98 25.05 -0.14
N PHE A 165 5.35 23.79 0.00
CA PHE A 165 4.39 22.69 0.03
C PHE A 165 3.45 22.94 1.20
N ALA A 166 2.14 22.86 0.96
CA ALA A 166 1.19 22.76 2.06
C ALA A 166 1.54 21.48 2.83
N ILE A 167 2.03 21.63 4.05
CA ILE A 167 2.38 20.54 4.97
C ILE A 167 1.08 20.00 5.59
N ASP A 168 0.12 19.67 4.72
CA ASP A 168 -1.08 18.97 5.13
C ASP A 168 -0.73 17.49 5.34
N PRO A 169 -1.36 16.84 6.34
CA PRO A 169 -1.25 15.39 6.52
C PRO A 169 -1.48 14.63 5.21
N PRO A 170 -1.00 13.38 5.10
CA PRO A 170 -1.25 12.59 3.91
C PRO A 170 -2.74 12.49 3.64
N SER A 171 -3.08 12.67 2.37
CA SER A 171 -4.46 12.53 1.97
C SER A 171 -4.87 11.05 2.03
N TRP A 172 -6.18 10.83 1.88
CA TRP A 172 -6.71 9.48 1.73
C TRP A 172 -6.12 8.73 0.54
N ILE A 173 -5.88 9.41 -0.60
CA ILE A 173 -5.32 8.78 -1.80
C ILE A 173 -3.87 8.33 -1.55
N GLU A 174 -3.06 9.17 -0.92
CA GLU A 174 -1.65 8.87 -0.63
C GLU A 174 -1.53 7.74 0.39
N THR A 175 -2.39 7.81 1.42
CA THR A 175 -2.53 6.75 2.41
C THR A 175 -2.94 5.45 1.73
N HIS A 176 -3.96 5.47 0.86
CA HIS A 176 -4.42 4.29 0.14
C HIS A 176 -3.35 3.70 -0.77
N ARG A 177 -2.63 4.53 -1.56
CA ARG A 177 -1.56 4.05 -2.46
C ARG A 177 -0.44 3.37 -1.68
N THR A 178 -0.08 3.94 -0.53
CA THR A 178 0.93 3.35 0.37
C THR A 178 0.46 2.02 0.92
N HIS A 179 -0.79 1.93 1.40
CA HIS A 179 -1.36 0.68 1.90
C HIS A 179 -1.44 -0.39 0.81
N ARG A 180 -1.83 -0.03 -0.42
CA ARG A 180 -1.88 -0.97 -1.54
C ARG A 180 -0.49 -1.55 -1.83
N GLY A 181 0.53 -0.71 -1.96
CA GLY A 181 1.89 -1.20 -2.22
C GLY A 181 2.42 -2.14 -1.13
N LEU A 182 2.08 -1.88 0.13
CA LEU A 182 2.44 -2.77 1.25
C LEU A 182 1.62 -4.07 1.24
N TRP A 183 0.33 -4.00 0.88
CA TRP A 183 -0.49 -5.19 0.67
C TRP A 183 0.05 -6.06 -0.46
N ASP A 184 0.52 -5.47 -1.56
CA ASP A 184 1.14 -6.22 -2.66
C ASP A 184 2.40 -6.97 -2.19
N LEU A 185 3.28 -6.31 -1.41
CA LEU A 185 4.45 -6.97 -0.83
C LEU A 185 4.07 -8.13 0.11
N GLU A 186 3.09 -7.93 1.01
CA GLU A 186 2.64 -9.00 1.92
C GLU A 186 1.94 -10.15 1.20
N LEU A 187 1.04 -9.84 0.26
CA LEU A 187 0.36 -10.85 -0.53
C LEU A 187 1.35 -11.67 -1.33
N PHE A 188 2.30 -11.03 -2.01
CA PHE A 188 3.36 -11.75 -2.72
C PHE A 188 4.09 -12.71 -1.79
N ARG A 189 4.50 -12.25 -0.60
CA ARG A 189 5.18 -13.08 0.40
C ARG A 189 4.35 -14.28 0.84
N HIS A 190 3.07 -14.07 1.17
CA HIS A 190 2.18 -15.14 1.59
C HIS A 190 1.89 -16.14 0.48
N ILE A 191 1.68 -15.66 -0.76
CA ILE A 191 1.49 -16.52 -1.94
C ILE A 191 2.77 -17.32 -2.20
N TYR A 192 3.93 -16.68 -2.18
CA TYR A 192 5.23 -17.33 -2.42
C TYR A 192 5.51 -18.41 -1.37
N ASN A 193 5.20 -18.13 -0.09
CA ASN A 193 5.33 -19.12 0.98
C ASN A 193 4.35 -20.29 0.78
N ALA A 194 3.08 -20.03 0.46
CA ALA A 194 2.11 -21.09 0.19
C ALA A 194 2.49 -21.92 -1.05
N ALA A 195 3.00 -21.27 -2.10
CA ALA A 195 3.46 -21.92 -3.31
C ALA A 195 4.65 -22.86 -3.05
N SER A 196 5.63 -22.41 -2.26
CA SER A 196 6.82 -23.19 -1.94
C SER A 196 6.56 -24.32 -0.93
N THR A 197 5.64 -24.12 0.02
CA THR A 197 5.42 -25.08 1.13
C THR A 197 4.17 -25.94 0.97
N HIS A 198 3.03 -25.34 0.60
CA HIS A 198 1.73 -26.04 0.57
C HIS A 198 1.42 -26.61 -0.82
N TRP A 199 1.75 -25.87 -1.89
CA TRP A 199 1.47 -26.28 -3.26
C TRP A 199 2.66 -26.95 -3.95
N SER A 200 3.82 -26.97 -3.30
CA SER A 200 5.05 -27.64 -3.77
C SER A 200 5.46 -27.23 -5.18
N TRP A 201 5.31 -25.95 -5.53
CA TRP A 201 5.75 -25.42 -6.81
C TRP A 201 7.27 -25.56 -6.97
N SER A 202 7.68 -25.95 -8.17
CA SER A 202 9.09 -25.94 -8.57
C SER A 202 9.63 -24.51 -8.66
N SER A 203 10.96 -24.36 -8.62
CA SER A 203 11.62 -23.06 -8.81
C SER A 203 11.20 -22.37 -10.12
N ARG A 204 10.99 -23.13 -11.19
CA ARG A 204 10.53 -22.60 -12.48
C ARG A 204 9.11 -22.04 -12.41
N GLU A 205 8.20 -22.71 -11.68
CA GLU A 205 6.84 -22.23 -11.49
C GLU A 205 6.79 -20.98 -10.62
N LEU A 206 7.62 -20.94 -9.56
CA LEU A 206 7.79 -19.73 -8.73
C LEU A 206 8.34 -18.56 -9.53
N ASP A 207 9.34 -18.78 -10.38
CA ASP A 207 9.92 -17.74 -11.24
C ASP A 207 8.89 -17.22 -12.25
N PHE A 208 8.13 -18.11 -12.88
CA PHE A 208 7.05 -17.74 -13.80
C PHE A 208 5.97 -16.93 -13.09
N PHE A 209 5.50 -17.40 -11.94
CA PHE A 209 4.52 -16.66 -11.14
C PHE A 209 5.05 -15.28 -10.73
N THR A 210 6.31 -15.19 -10.32
CA THR A 210 6.92 -13.92 -9.92
C THR A 210 6.92 -12.91 -11.07
N GLU A 211 7.27 -13.33 -12.28
CA GLU A 211 7.19 -12.47 -13.47
C GLU A 211 5.75 -11.99 -13.71
N GLN A 212 4.78 -12.91 -13.67
CA GLN A 212 3.37 -12.58 -13.88
C GLN A 212 2.84 -11.63 -12.81
N TYR A 213 3.24 -11.82 -11.55
CA TYR A 213 2.86 -10.96 -10.44
C TYR A 213 3.40 -9.55 -10.62
N VAL A 214 4.68 -9.41 -10.99
CA VAL A 214 5.31 -8.10 -11.26
C VAL A 214 4.64 -7.40 -12.45
N GLU A 215 4.30 -8.16 -13.50
CA GLU A 215 3.58 -7.63 -14.65
C GLU A 215 2.17 -7.15 -14.27
N TRP A 216 1.46 -7.90 -13.43
CA TRP A 216 0.17 -7.51 -12.89
C TRP A 216 0.25 -6.20 -12.09
N CYS A 217 1.20 -6.06 -11.15
CA CYS A 217 1.43 -4.80 -10.43
C CYS A 217 1.77 -3.64 -11.38
N ARG A 218 2.56 -3.91 -12.43
CA ARG A 218 2.92 -2.90 -13.44
C ARG A 218 1.70 -2.36 -14.18
N LEU A 219 0.78 -3.24 -14.57
CA LEU A 219 -0.42 -2.89 -15.31
C LEU A 219 -1.40 -2.10 -14.45
N GLU A 220 -1.68 -2.55 -13.22
CA GLU A 220 -2.70 -1.93 -12.38
C GLU A 220 -2.34 -0.50 -11.94
N TRP A 221 -1.11 -0.23 -11.51
CA TRP A 221 -0.80 1.06 -10.86
C TRP A 221 0.64 1.56 -11.05
N GLY A 222 1.49 0.78 -11.72
CA GLY A 222 2.85 1.18 -12.12
C GLY A 222 3.93 0.72 -11.13
N LEU A 223 4.97 0.09 -11.67
CA LEU A 223 6.05 -0.56 -10.91
C LEU A 223 6.83 0.39 -9.98
N GLU A 224 6.83 1.69 -10.28
CA GLU A 224 7.55 2.68 -9.47
C GLU A 224 6.91 2.91 -8.11
N GLY A 225 5.61 2.67 -7.97
CA GLY A 225 4.93 2.76 -6.68
C GLY A 225 5.40 1.68 -5.70
N ILE A 226 5.39 0.40 -6.12
CA ILE A 226 5.84 -0.71 -5.25
C ILE A 226 7.34 -0.62 -4.95
N ARG A 227 8.16 -0.18 -5.91
CA ARG A 227 9.59 0.08 -5.69
C ARG A 227 9.81 1.20 -4.68
N THR A 228 9.02 2.27 -4.75
CA THR A 228 9.10 3.37 -3.78
C THR A 228 8.80 2.88 -2.37
N ILE A 229 7.75 2.07 -2.22
CA ILE A 229 7.37 1.49 -0.94
C ILE A 229 8.46 0.54 -0.43
N SER A 230 8.97 -0.35 -1.28
CA SER A 230 10.05 -1.27 -0.92
C SER A 230 11.31 -0.53 -0.45
N GLU A 231 11.79 0.46 -1.22
CA GLU A 231 12.94 1.28 -0.86
C GLU A 231 12.70 2.04 0.45
N CYS A 232 11.49 2.57 0.67
CA CYS A 232 11.12 3.25 1.91
C CYS A 232 11.14 2.31 3.12
N VAL A 233 10.61 1.10 2.97
CA VAL A 233 10.67 0.07 4.02
C VAL A 233 12.12 -0.28 4.33
N VAL A 234 12.97 -0.52 3.32
CA VAL A 234 14.41 -0.79 3.53
C VAL A 234 15.07 0.35 4.32
N ASP A 235 14.83 1.60 3.93
CA ASP A 235 15.38 2.78 4.62
C ASP A 235 14.91 2.85 6.09
N LEU A 236 13.67 2.47 6.38
CA LEU A 236 13.06 2.46 7.71
C LEU A 236 13.51 1.32 8.62
N CYS A 237 14.08 0.26 8.07
CA CYS A 237 14.43 -0.92 8.86
C CYS A 237 15.78 -0.79 9.53
N SER A 238 15.87 -1.24 10.78
CA SER A 238 17.15 -1.32 11.52
C SER A 238 18.06 -2.43 10.99
N THR A 239 17.45 -3.48 10.42
CA THR A 239 18.09 -4.62 9.76
C THR A 239 17.59 -4.70 8.33
N GLU A 240 18.45 -5.12 7.40
CA GLU A 240 18.05 -5.29 6.01
C GLU A 240 16.88 -6.29 5.88
N PRO A 241 15.75 -5.90 5.24
CA PRO A 241 14.64 -6.79 4.99
C PRO A 241 15.07 -8.01 4.16
N THR A 242 14.36 -9.13 4.33
CA THR A 242 14.64 -10.33 3.54
C THR A 242 14.03 -10.21 2.14
N ASP A 243 14.84 -10.42 1.12
CA ASP A 243 14.39 -10.57 -0.26
C ASP A 243 13.55 -11.84 -0.40
N VAL A 244 12.32 -11.72 -0.90
CA VAL A 244 11.43 -12.87 -1.16
C VAL A 244 11.74 -13.47 -2.53
N SER A 245 12.19 -12.64 -3.50
CA SER A 245 12.56 -13.09 -4.84
C SER A 245 13.94 -12.59 -5.24
N HIS A 246 14.80 -13.53 -5.63
CA HIS A 246 16.12 -13.23 -6.18
C HIS A 246 16.06 -12.48 -7.53
N ARG A 247 14.96 -12.63 -8.28
CA ARG A 247 14.79 -11.99 -9.60
C ARG A 247 14.40 -10.53 -9.50
N PHE A 248 13.65 -10.19 -8.46
CA PHE A 248 13.13 -8.85 -8.23
C PHE A 248 13.38 -8.46 -6.77
N PRO A 249 14.58 -7.92 -6.45
CA PRO A 249 14.99 -7.63 -5.07
C PRO A 249 14.09 -6.64 -4.33
N PHE A 250 13.25 -5.87 -5.04
CA PHE A 250 12.28 -4.99 -4.38
C PHE A 250 11.09 -5.76 -3.77
N LEU A 251 10.89 -7.04 -4.11
CA LEU A 251 9.89 -7.90 -3.48
C LEU A 251 10.45 -8.41 -2.15
N ILE A 252 10.30 -7.59 -1.12
CA ILE A 252 10.82 -7.83 0.22
C ILE A 252 9.74 -8.29 1.19
N ALA A 253 10.15 -9.00 2.24
CA ALA A 253 9.31 -9.25 3.39
C ALA A 253 9.28 -7.98 4.26
N ILE A 254 8.09 -7.43 4.48
CA ILE A 254 7.94 -6.33 5.44
C ILE A 254 8.31 -6.88 6.83
N PRO A 255 9.18 -6.21 7.61
CA PRO A 255 9.52 -6.70 8.94
C PRO A 255 8.44 -6.35 9.97
N SER A 256 8.63 -6.83 11.19
CA SER A 256 7.72 -6.49 12.30
C SER A 256 7.69 -4.97 12.52
N PRO A 257 6.52 -4.36 12.79
CA PRO A 257 6.44 -2.93 13.07
C PRO A 257 7.38 -2.50 14.20
N ALA A 258 7.60 -3.36 15.20
CA ALA A 258 8.48 -3.08 16.34
C ALA A 258 9.96 -2.87 15.97
N THR A 259 10.41 -3.30 14.78
CA THR A 259 11.80 -3.15 14.33
C THR A 259 12.05 -1.93 13.44
N LEU A 260 10.99 -1.19 13.11
CA LEU A 260 11.09 0.05 12.33
C LEU A 260 11.76 1.15 13.16
N LYS A 261 12.64 1.94 12.53
CA LYS A 261 13.31 3.11 13.13
C LYS A 261 12.33 4.18 13.59
N LEU A 262 11.14 4.21 12.97
CA LEU A 262 10.10 5.18 13.20
C LEU A 262 8.82 4.48 13.64
N GLN A 263 8.34 4.83 14.84
CA GLN A 263 7.12 4.30 15.43
C GLN A 263 6.05 5.39 15.40
N VAL A 264 5.22 5.38 14.37
CA VAL A 264 4.15 6.35 14.16
C VAL A 264 2.88 5.61 13.79
N CYS A 265 1.75 6.05 14.34
CA CYS A 265 0.42 5.56 13.99
C CYS A 265 -0.47 6.78 13.80
N TRP A 266 -0.98 6.96 12.59
CA TRP A 266 -1.89 8.04 12.25
C TRP A 266 -3.31 7.51 12.14
N SER A 267 -4.27 8.34 12.57
CA SER A 267 -5.67 8.04 12.28
C SER A 267 -5.88 7.99 10.77
N LEU A 268 -6.67 7.02 10.32
CA LEU A 268 -7.00 6.89 8.92
C LEU A 268 -7.80 8.13 8.45
N PRO A 269 -7.39 8.79 7.34
CA PRO A 269 -8.16 9.89 6.80
C PRO A 269 -9.54 9.40 6.33
N ALA A 270 -10.53 10.28 6.38
CA ALA A 270 -11.84 9.98 5.81
C ALA A 270 -11.72 9.80 4.29
N ALA A 271 -12.49 8.86 3.74
CA ALA A 271 -12.57 8.72 2.29
C ALA A 271 -13.18 9.99 1.68
N PRO A 272 -12.63 10.51 0.57
CA PRO A 272 -13.15 11.72 -0.04
C PRO A 272 -14.60 11.52 -0.47
N ILE A 273 -15.38 12.59 -0.43
CA ILE A 273 -16.73 12.63 -0.97
C ILE A 273 -16.57 13.10 -2.40
N ASP A 274 -16.99 12.31 -3.39
CA ASP A 274 -16.79 12.66 -4.80
C ASP A 274 -17.67 13.88 -5.19
N ILE A 275 -17.19 15.09 -4.89
CA ILE A 275 -17.79 16.35 -5.30
C ILE A 275 -17.12 16.87 -6.59
N GLN A 276 -17.79 17.78 -7.29
CA GLN A 276 -17.31 18.27 -8.59
C GLN A 276 -15.93 18.96 -8.50
N VAL A 277 -15.61 19.60 -7.38
CA VAL A 277 -14.30 20.20 -7.13
C VAL A 277 -13.21 19.13 -7.07
N ASP A 278 -13.47 17.99 -6.44
CA ASP A 278 -12.50 16.89 -6.34
C ASP A 278 -12.22 16.19 -7.67
N LEU A 279 -13.14 16.29 -8.65
CA LEU A 279 -12.85 15.91 -10.04
C LEU A 279 -11.69 16.74 -10.61
N ILE A 280 -11.78 18.06 -10.44
CA ILE A 280 -10.86 19.03 -11.06
C ILE A 280 -9.46 18.87 -10.46
N TRP A 281 -9.39 18.59 -9.16
CA TRP A 281 -8.11 18.43 -8.43
C TRP A 281 -7.59 17.00 -8.37
N GLY A 282 -8.28 16.03 -9.01
CA GLY A 282 -7.86 14.63 -9.00
C GLY A 282 -7.99 13.93 -7.64
N ARG A 283 -8.85 14.43 -6.76
CA ARG A 283 -9.05 13.96 -5.37
C ARG A 283 -10.17 12.91 -5.22
N ARG A 284 -10.60 12.30 -6.32
CA ARG A 284 -11.66 11.26 -6.32
C ARG A 284 -11.13 9.93 -5.80
N ARG A 285 -12.01 9.12 -5.21
CA ARG A 285 -11.65 7.76 -4.76
C ARG A 285 -11.06 6.90 -5.87
N SER A 286 -11.59 7.02 -7.09
CA SER A 286 -11.09 6.30 -8.27
C SER A 286 -9.62 6.61 -8.60
N MET A 287 -9.11 7.78 -8.21
CA MET A 287 -7.72 8.20 -8.47
C MET A 287 -6.71 7.48 -7.56
N ALA A 288 -7.17 6.87 -6.46
CA ALA A 288 -6.33 5.98 -5.66
C ALA A 288 -5.96 4.70 -6.41
N LYS A 289 -6.78 4.25 -7.38
CA LYS A 289 -6.48 3.09 -8.25
C LYS A 289 -5.49 3.40 -9.36
N GLY A 290 -5.57 4.62 -9.90
CA GLY A 290 -4.71 5.04 -11.01
C GLY A 290 -3.28 5.39 -10.62
N ARG A 291 -2.41 5.42 -11.64
CA ARG A 291 -1.07 6.00 -11.58
C ARG A 291 -1.13 7.47 -11.17
N ASN A 292 -0.11 7.95 -10.45
CA ASN A 292 0.04 9.37 -10.21
C ASN A 292 0.11 10.14 -11.56
N GLU A 293 -0.65 11.22 -11.71
CA GLU A 293 -0.60 12.11 -12.86
C GLU A 293 0.81 12.65 -13.13
N VAL A 294 1.57 12.99 -12.07
CA VAL A 294 2.98 13.39 -12.18
C VAL A 294 3.81 12.31 -12.87
N PHE A 295 3.51 11.04 -12.62
CA PHE A 295 4.16 9.92 -13.30
C PHE A 295 3.73 9.78 -14.76
N ARG A 296 2.48 10.11 -15.09
CA ARG A 296 2.02 10.19 -16.49
C ARG A 296 2.78 11.28 -17.25
N TYR A 297 2.93 12.47 -16.66
CA TYR A 297 3.73 13.56 -17.23
C TYR A 297 5.21 13.20 -17.33
N TYR A 298 5.79 12.59 -16.30
CA TYR A 298 7.19 12.16 -16.34
C TYR A 298 7.44 11.12 -17.43
N ASN A 299 6.57 10.12 -17.61
CA ASN A 299 6.72 9.16 -18.72
C ASN A 299 6.56 9.82 -20.10
N ALA A 300 5.68 10.82 -20.20
CA ALA A 300 5.53 11.61 -21.42
C ALA A 300 6.79 12.45 -21.72
N LEU A 301 7.40 13.03 -20.67
CA LEU A 301 8.64 13.81 -20.75
C LEU A 301 9.87 12.93 -20.97
N GLY A 302 9.93 11.75 -20.35
CA GLY A 302 10.89 10.66 -20.56
C GLY A 302 10.84 10.06 -21.96
N GLY A 303 9.85 10.48 -22.75
CA GLY A 303 9.84 10.29 -24.19
C GLY A 303 9.42 8.90 -24.62
N GLY A 304 8.43 8.27 -23.98
CA GLY A 304 7.87 6.96 -24.36
C GLY A 304 8.16 6.55 -25.82
N ASP A 305 7.48 7.17 -26.78
CA ASP A 305 7.63 6.93 -28.23
C ASP A 305 8.73 7.75 -28.93
N LYS A 306 9.39 8.69 -28.22
CA LYS A 306 10.44 9.56 -28.76
C LYS A 306 11.83 8.91 -28.81
N GLY A 307 11.95 7.70 -28.27
CA GLY A 307 13.14 6.85 -28.43
C GLY A 307 14.38 7.33 -27.68
N PRO A 308 15.55 6.72 -27.96
CA PRO A 308 16.78 6.90 -27.18
C PRO A 308 17.41 8.29 -27.20
N ASN A 309 16.90 9.20 -28.03
CA ASN A 309 17.43 10.55 -28.19
C ASN A 309 16.81 11.56 -27.21
N ASN A 310 15.84 11.15 -26.39
CA ASN A 310 15.33 12.01 -25.33
C ASN A 310 16.32 12.01 -24.16
N PRO A 311 16.79 13.16 -23.65
CA PRO A 311 17.74 13.20 -22.53
C PRO A 311 17.14 12.72 -21.20
N LEU A 312 15.82 12.57 -21.11
CA LEU A 312 15.11 11.92 -20.02
C LEU A 312 14.88 10.41 -20.28
N TRP A 313 15.33 9.88 -21.42
CA TRP A 313 15.28 8.46 -21.75
C TRP A 313 16.16 7.67 -20.78
N LYS A 314 15.54 6.75 -20.02
CA LYS A 314 16.19 5.95 -18.95
C LYS A 314 16.74 6.77 -17.77
N LEU A 315 16.29 8.01 -17.55
CA LEU A 315 16.70 8.76 -16.36
C LEU A 315 16.34 7.96 -15.09
N ASP A 316 17.31 7.80 -14.18
CA ASP A 316 17.15 6.99 -12.96
C ASP A 316 16.06 7.59 -12.06
N PHE A 317 14.95 6.86 -11.95
CA PHE A 317 13.80 7.28 -11.17
C PHE A 317 14.01 7.18 -9.65
N ARG A 318 15.15 6.61 -9.19
CA ARG A 318 15.48 6.44 -7.77
C ARG A 318 15.41 7.74 -6.97
N ALA A 319 15.83 8.87 -7.53
CA ALA A 319 15.74 10.17 -6.84
C ALA A 319 14.29 10.57 -6.56
N PHE A 320 13.37 10.32 -7.49
CA PHE A 320 11.95 10.61 -7.34
C PHE A 320 11.26 9.62 -6.38
N ARG A 321 11.64 8.34 -6.42
CA ARG A 321 11.16 7.33 -5.44
C ARG A 321 11.55 7.70 -4.02
N ARG A 322 12.80 8.10 -3.82
CA ARG A 322 13.32 8.60 -2.54
C ARG A 322 12.52 9.79 -1.98
N LEU A 323 11.89 10.58 -2.84
CA LEU A 323 11.02 11.69 -2.43
C LEU A 323 9.54 11.30 -2.36
N GLY A 324 9.17 10.04 -2.60
CA GLY A 324 7.78 9.57 -2.54
C GLY A 324 6.91 9.93 -3.74
N ILE A 325 7.50 10.48 -4.81
CA ILE A 325 6.75 11.07 -5.95
C ILE A 325 5.70 10.12 -6.54
N PRO A 326 5.93 8.80 -6.72
CA PRO A 326 4.88 7.90 -7.20
C PRO A 326 3.61 7.82 -6.34
N LEU A 327 3.70 8.16 -5.06
CA LEU A 327 2.62 8.00 -4.09
C LEU A 327 1.79 9.27 -3.96
N TRP A 328 2.44 10.43 -4.00
CA TRP A 328 1.83 11.74 -3.74
C TRP A 328 0.72 12.12 -4.72
N GLU A 329 -0.16 13.01 -4.30
CA GLU A 329 -1.13 13.61 -5.19
C GLU A 329 -0.56 14.80 -5.98
N GLY A 330 -1.17 15.07 -7.14
CA GLY A 330 -0.73 16.15 -8.03
C GLY A 330 -0.82 17.54 -7.39
N TRP A 331 -1.78 17.77 -6.49
CA TRP A 331 -1.93 19.07 -5.82
C TRP A 331 -0.75 19.41 -4.89
N ARG A 332 0.10 18.42 -4.53
CA ARG A 332 1.30 18.71 -3.76
C ARG A 332 2.35 19.45 -4.60
N PHE A 333 2.32 19.41 -5.94
CA PHE A 333 3.39 19.90 -6.82
C PHE A 333 3.00 21.06 -7.74
#